data_AF-A0A920FEN3-F1
#
_entry.id   AF-A0A920FEN3-F1
#
_cell.length_a   1.000
_cell.length_b   1.000
_cell.length_c   1.000
_cell.angle_alpha   90.00
_cell.angle_beta   90.00
_cell.angle_gamma   90.00
#
_symmetry.space_group_name_H-M   'P 1'
#
loop_
_entity.id
_entity.type
_entity.pdbx_description
1 polymer ?
#
loop_
_entity_poly.entity_id
_entity_poly.type
_entity_poly.pdbx_seq_one_letter_code
_entity_poly.pdbx_strand_id
1 'polypeptide(L)'
;MLHIIPTKVSPLARATDDNPELTERFELFVAGREIANGFSELNDPLEQSKRFSNQLSVLDDEKMKYDEDFIKAMEYGMPPTAEPALALID
;
A
#
# COMPACT_ATOMS: atom_id res chain seq x y z
N MET A 1 1.63 16.11 7.90
CA MET A 1 3.09 15.93 7.90
C MET A 1 3.36 14.80 6.93
N LEU A 2 4.09 15.01 5.84
CA LEU A 2 4.41 13.92 4.91
C LEU A 2 5.43 13.01 5.60
N HIS A 3 5.03 11.79 5.94
CA HIS A 3 5.95 10.81 6.53
C HIS A 3 6.64 10.03 5.41
N ILE A 4 7.93 9.77 5.56
CA ILE A 4 8.64 8.82 4.70
C ILE A 4 8.31 7.42 5.21
N ILE A 5 7.51 6.66 4.46
CA ILE A 5 6.98 5.38 4.93
C ILE A 5 7.70 4.23 4.21
N PRO A 6 8.24 3.23 4.95
CA PRO A 6 8.90 2.09 4.34
C PRO A 6 7.94 1.18 3.54
N THR A 7 8.43 0.63 2.43
CA THR A 7 7.70 -0.33 1.58
C THR A 7 7.24 -1.57 2.34
N LYS A 8 8.04 -2.05 3.29
CA LYS A 8 7.74 -3.25 4.08
C LYS A 8 6.47 -3.14 4.93
N VAL A 9 6.07 -1.92 5.31
CA VAL A 9 4.86 -1.67 6.12
C VAL A 9 3.71 -1.11 5.29
N SER A 10 3.88 -0.95 3.97
CA SER A 10 2.87 -0.41 3.05
C SER A 10 2.68 -1.36 1.86
N PRO A 11 2.01 -2.51 2.05
CA PRO A 11 1.97 -3.59 1.06
C PRO A 11 1.27 -3.21 -0.25
N LEU A 12 0.40 -2.20 -0.23
CA LEU A 12 -0.38 -1.72 -1.39
C LEU A 12 0.17 -0.44 -2.00
N ALA A 13 1.09 0.26 -1.32
CA ALA A 13 1.59 1.55 -1.80
C ALA A 13 2.75 1.35 -2.78
N ARG A 14 2.71 2.05 -3.91
CA ARG A 14 3.77 2.07 -4.91
C ARG A 14 5.09 2.53 -4.26
N ALA A 15 6.17 1.85 -4.62
CA ALA A 15 7.51 2.32 -4.29
C ALA A 15 7.85 3.61 -5.04
N THR A 16 8.67 4.48 -4.44
CA THR A 16 9.18 5.67 -5.14
C THR A 16 10.18 5.26 -6.21
N ASP A 17 10.23 6.01 -7.32
CA ASP A 17 11.14 5.72 -8.43
C ASP A 17 12.63 5.90 -8.04
N ASP A 18 12.91 6.83 -7.12
CA ASP A 18 14.27 7.14 -6.65
C ASP A 18 14.77 6.17 -5.57
N ASN A 19 13.87 5.61 -4.75
CA ASN A 19 14.21 4.69 -3.66
C ASN A 19 13.12 3.62 -3.42
N PRO A 20 13.34 2.37 -3.86
CA PRO A 20 12.36 1.29 -3.70
C PRO A 20 12.03 0.88 -2.27
N GLU A 21 12.87 1.27 -1.28
CA GLU A 21 12.60 1.01 0.14
C GLU A 21 11.55 1.96 0.72
N LEU A 22 11.18 3.01 -0.01
CA LEU A 22 10.20 4.03 0.38
C LEU A 22 8.98 3.99 -0.53
N THR A 23 7.83 4.38 0.01
CA THR A 23 6.58 4.45 -0.75
C THR A 23 6.10 5.87 -0.99
N GLU A 24 5.29 6.01 -2.04
CA GLU A 24 4.54 7.22 -2.33
C GLU A 24 3.27 7.26 -1.48
N ARG A 25 3.43 7.44 -0.17
CA ARG A 25 2.33 7.48 0.81
C ARG A 25 2.35 8.77 1.63
N PHE A 26 1.18 9.25 2.03
CA PHE A 26 1.03 10.38 2.93
C PHE A 26 0.02 10.10 4.04
N GLU A 27 0.20 10.81 5.15
CA GLU A 27 -0.72 10.81 6.27
C GLU A 27 -0.98 12.27 6.70
N LEU A 28 -2.25 12.62 6.79
CA LEU A 28 -2.70 13.91 7.28
C LEU A 28 -3.01 13.81 8.77
N PHE A 29 -2.34 14.63 9.57
CA PHE A 29 -2.61 14.73 11.00
C PHE A 29 -3.13 16.12 11.35
N VAL A 30 -4.21 16.19 12.14
CA VAL A 30 -4.76 17.42 12.71
C VAL A 30 -4.94 17.22 14.21
N ALA A 31 -4.39 18.13 15.02
CA ALA A 31 -4.45 18.07 16.48
C ALA A 31 -3.99 16.71 17.09
N GLY A 32 -3.00 16.06 16.47
CA GLY A 32 -2.47 14.77 16.92
C GLY A 32 -3.30 13.55 16.53
N ARG A 33 -4.37 13.72 15.74
CA ARG A 33 -5.17 12.62 15.19
C ARG A 33 -4.93 12.49 13.69
N GLU A 34 -4.86 11.26 13.20
CA GLU A 34 -4.84 10.97 11.76
C GLU A 34 -6.23 11.24 11.17
N ILE A 35 -6.29 12.01 10.09
CA ILE A 35 -7.53 12.46 9.42
C ILE A 35 -7.63 11.91 8.00
N ALA A 36 -6.51 11.56 7.37
CA ALA A 36 -6.50 10.94 6.06
C ALA A 36 -5.20 10.17 5.84
N ASN A 37 -5.31 9.10 5.06
CA ASN A 37 -4.19 8.32 4.56
C ASN A 37 -4.30 8.26 3.03
N GLY A 38 -3.20 8.20 2.31
CA GLY A 38 -3.30 8.03 0.85
C GLY A 38 -1.99 7.60 0.25
N PHE A 39 -2.05 6.88 -0.86
CA PHE A 39 -0.87 6.41 -1.56
C PHE A 39 -1.13 6.29 -3.06
N SER A 40 -0.06 6.39 -3.85
CA SER A 40 -0.08 5.88 -5.22
C SER A 40 -0.22 4.36 -5.15
N GLU A 41 -1.15 3.78 -5.88
CA GLU A 41 -1.38 2.33 -5.81
C GLU A 41 -0.28 1.56 -6.53
N LEU A 42 0.10 0.42 -5.95
CA LEU A 42 0.88 -0.55 -6.66
C LEU A 42 -0.02 -1.26 -7.68
N ASN A 43 0.20 -1.01 -8.97
CA ASN A 43 -0.56 -1.59 -10.07
C ASN A 43 0.18 -2.72 -10.82
N ASP A 44 1.40 -3.09 -10.38
CA ASP A 44 2.12 -4.26 -10.89
C ASP A 44 1.66 -5.54 -10.15
N PRO A 45 0.94 -6.46 -10.82
CA PRO A 45 0.45 -7.69 -10.20
C PRO A 45 1.57 -8.62 -9.71
N LEU A 46 2.71 -8.65 -10.40
CA LEU A 46 3.84 -9.50 -10.02
C LEU A 46 4.50 -8.96 -8.75
N GLU A 47 4.64 -7.65 -8.64
CA GLU A 47 5.17 -7.03 -7.43
C GLU A 47 4.20 -7.19 -6.25
N GLN A 48 2.89 -6.99 -6.48
CA GLN A 48 1.87 -7.16 -5.45
C GLN A 48 1.82 -8.61 -4.92
N SER A 49 1.91 -9.59 -5.82
CA SER A 49 2.00 -11.01 -5.47
C SER A 49 3.21 -11.31 -4.58
N LYS A 50 4.41 -10.82 -4.95
CA LYS A 50 5.62 -10.97 -4.12
C LYS A 50 5.45 -10.37 -2.73
N ARG A 51 4.83 -9.20 -2.63
CA ARG A 51 4.59 -8.52 -1.35
C ARG A 51 3.64 -9.32 -0.46
N PHE A 52 2.55 -9.84 -1.00
CA PHE A 52 1.65 -10.73 -0.26
C PHE A 52 2.35 -12.03 0.18
N SER A 53 3.11 -12.68 -0.70
CA SER A 53 3.86 -13.89 -0.33
C SER A 53 4.88 -13.64 0.79
N ASN A 54 5.55 -12.48 0.77
CA ASN A 54 6.49 -12.11 1.83
C ASN A 54 5.78 -11.89 3.17
N GLN A 55 4.55 -11.38 3.18
CA GLN A 55 3.78 -11.21 4.41
C GLN A 55 3.35 -12.55 5.02
N LEU A 56 3.09 -13.59 4.22
CA LEU A 56 2.76 -14.94 4.72
C LEU A 56 3.86 -15.54 5.61
N SER A 57 5.12 -15.12 5.43
CA SER A 57 6.27 -15.62 6.20
C SER A 57 6.38 -15.03 7.61
N VAL A 58 5.61 -13.97 7.90
CA VAL A 58 5.60 -13.32 9.20
C VAL A 58 4.33 -13.79 9.93
N LEU A 59 4.39 -14.05 11.24
CA LEU A 59 3.22 -14.46 12.04
C LEU A 59 2.70 -13.24 12.79
N ASP A 60 1.60 -12.66 12.33
CA ASP A 60 0.94 -11.47 12.91
C ASP A 60 -0.49 -11.41 12.38
N ASP A 61 -1.44 -11.11 13.26
CA ASP A 61 -2.87 -11.15 12.99
C ASP A 61 -3.35 -9.95 12.14
N GLU A 62 -2.57 -8.87 12.06
CA GLU A 62 -2.88 -7.67 11.26
C GLU A 62 -2.40 -7.74 9.80
N LYS A 63 -1.99 -8.92 9.34
CA LYS A 63 -1.45 -9.09 7.99
C LYS A 63 -2.53 -9.15 6.93
N MET A 64 -2.22 -8.51 5.81
CA MET A 64 -2.90 -8.79 4.55
C MET A 64 -2.68 -10.26 4.18
N LYS A 65 -3.78 -10.96 3.90
CA LYS A 65 -3.74 -12.33 3.36
C LYS A 65 -3.40 -12.25 1.87
N TYR A 66 -2.81 -13.32 1.35
CA TYR A 66 -2.65 -13.44 -0.10
C TYR A 66 -4.03 -13.58 -0.75
N ASP A 67 -4.37 -12.62 -1.63
CA ASP A 67 -5.64 -12.59 -2.36
C ASP A 67 -5.38 -12.89 -3.85
N GLU A 68 -5.60 -14.14 -4.25
CA GLU A 68 -5.41 -14.59 -5.63
C GLU A 68 -6.36 -13.90 -6.62
N ASP A 69 -7.59 -13.60 -6.19
CA ASP A 69 -8.60 -12.97 -7.04
C ASP A 69 -8.24 -11.50 -7.29
N PHE A 70 -7.69 -10.80 -6.28
CA PHE A 70 -7.17 -9.44 -6.44
C PHE A 70 -5.99 -9.37 -7.42
N ILE A 71 -5.00 -10.26 -7.29
CA ILE A 71 -3.87 -10.33 -8.24
C ILE A 71 -4.36 -10.59 -9.66
N LYS A 72 -5.28 -11.55 -9.82
CA LYS A 72 -5.86 -11.88 -11.13
C LYS A 72 -6.63 -10.71 -11.73
N ALA A 73 -7.33 -9.92 -10.92
CA ALA A 73 -8.00 -8.70 -11.38
C ALA A 73 -6.99 -7.66 -11.90
N MET A 74 -5.86 -7.48 -11.22
CA MET A 74 -4.78 -6.58 -11.66
C MET A 74 -4.17 -7.00 -13.00
N GLU A 75 -4.02 -8.31 -13.25
CA GLU A 75 -3.49 -8.86 -14.52
C GLU A 75 -4.37 -8.55 -15.74
N TYR A 76 -5.68 -8.36 -15.57
CA TYR A 76 -6.58 -7.94 -16.65
C TYR A 76 -6.39 -6.48 -17.06
N GLY A 77 -5.54 -5.72 -16.35
CA GLY A 77 -5.16 -4.35 -16.67
C GLY A 77 -5.74 -3.37 -15.67
N MET A 78 -5.07 -3.23 -14.52
CA MET A 78 -5.31 -2.10 -13.63
C MET A 78 -4.63 -0.84 -14.21
N PRO A 79 -5.39 0.19 -14.65
CA PRO A 79 -4.79 1.44 -15.11
C PRO A 79 -3.99 2.08 -13.96
N PRO A 80 -3.03 2.99 -14.24
CA PRO A 80 -2.35 3.76 -13.20
C PRO A 80 -3.42 4.49 -12.37
N THR A 81 -3.60 4.04 -11.13
CA THR A 81 -4.67 4.48 -10.26
C THR A 81 -4.03 5.01 -8.98
N ALA A 82 -4.58 6.11 -8.48
CA ALA A 82 -4.26 6.60 -7.15
C ALA A 82 -5.52 6.39 -6.32
N GLU A 83 -5.41 5.70 -5.19
CA GLU A 83 -6.47 5.64 -4.20
C GLU A 83 -6.26 6.77 -3.18
N PRO A 84 -6.99 7.89 -3.28
CA PRO A 84 -7.19 8.73 -2.12
C PRO A 84 -8.14 7.98 -1.17
N ALA A 85 -7.57 7.22 -0.24
CA ALA A 85 -8.33 6.68 0.88
C ALA A 85 -8.67 7.83 1.86
N LEU A 86 -9.73 8.61 1.57
CA LEU A 86 -10.32 9.51 2.56
C LEU A 86 -11.04 8.66 3.62
N ALA A 87 -10.26 8.00 4.47
CA ALA A 87 -10.78 7.40 5.68
C ALA A 87 -11.07 8.55 6.65
N LEU A 88 -12.35 8.91 6.80
CA LEU A 88 -12.81 9.57 8.01
C LEU A 88 -12.66 8.55 9.13
N ILE A 89 -11.46 8.48 9.72
CA ILE A 89 -11.20 7.68 10.90
C ILE A 89 -11.75 8.50 12.09
N ASP A 90 -12.91 8.11 12.61
CA ASP A 90 -13.48 8.65 13.87
C ASP A 90 -12.69 8.15 15.10
#